data_AF-V5GDX4-F1
#
_entry.id   AF-V5GDX4-F1
#
_cell.length_a   1.000
_cell.length_b   1.000
_cell.length_c   1.000
_cell.angle_alpha   90.00
_cell.angle_beta   90.00
_cell.angle_gamma   90.00
#
_symmetry.space_group_name_H-M   'P 1'
#
loop_
_entity.id
_entity.type
_entity.pdbx_description
1 polymer ?
#
loop_
_entity_poly.entity_id
_entity_poly.type
_entity_poly.pdbx_seq_one_letter_code
_entity_poly.pdbx_strand_id
1 'polypeptide(L)'
;RGCERYLQPPGEWVQCALESRELLSLCLKKLKGLNRVKLVDASFVWTEPHSKRIKVKLTVHGEVVGGAVLQQVFVVEYTVAHHMCDECHRSEAKKLLESIC
;
A
#
# COMPACT_ATOMS: atom_id res chain seq x y z
N ARG A 1 -5.16 8.92 15.61
CA ARG A 1 -3.76 8.73 15.15
C ARG A 1 -3.25 7.39 15.69
N GLY A 2 -2.63 6.54 14.87
CA GLY A 2 -1.97 5.32 15.36
C GLY A 2 -2.73 3.99 15.23
N CYS A 3 -3.70 3.86 14.34
CA CYS A 3 -4.36 2.56 14.12
C CYS A 3 -3.62 1.64 13.14
N GLU A 4 -2.57 2.11 12.45
CA GLU A 4 -1.81 1.35 11.45
C GLU A 4 -2.72 0.67 10.39
N ARG A 5 -3.89 1.25 10.14
CA ARG A 5 -4.86 0.75 9.18
C ARG A 5 -4.74 1.54 7.87
N TYR A 6 -4.64 0.80 6.78
CA TYR A 6 -4.56 1.32 5.44
C TYR A 6 -5.85 1.03 4.70
N LEU A 7 -6.35 2.03 3.97
CA LEU A 7 -7.56 1.91 3.18
C LEU A 7 -7.28 1.09 1.92
N GLN A 8 -7.96 -0.05 1.82
CA GLN A 8 -8.13 -0.86 0.62
C GLN A 8 -9.48 -0.50 -0.01
N PRO A 9 -9.51 0.19 -1.17
CA PRO A 9 -10.75 0.40 -1.91
C PRO A 9 -11.43 -0.96 -2.19
N PRO A 10 -12.76 -1.09 -2.04
CA PRO A 10 -13.79 -0.04 -2.00
C PRO A 10 -14.13 0.58 -0.63
N GLY A 11 -13.51 0.15 0.48
CA GLY A 11 -13.83 0.69 1.81
C GLY A 11 -13.30 -0.11 3.00
N GLU A 12 -12.44 -1.10 2.76
CA GLU A 12 -11.93 -1.98 3.80
C GLU A 12 -10.67 -1.38 4.43
N TRP A 13 -10.60 -1.40 5.76
CA TRP A 13 -9.44 -0.93 6.51
C TRP A 13 -8.62 -2.11 6.99
N VAL A 14 -7.45 -2.31 6.39
CA VAL A 14 -6.56 -3.42 6.72
C VAL A 14 -5.45 -2.91 7.64
N GLN A 15 -5.28 -3.55 8.79
CA GLN A 15 -4.14 -3.25 9.66
C GLN A 15 -2.88 -3.87 9.06
N CYS A 16 -1.86 -3.06 8.82
CA CYS A 16 -0.56 -3.54 8.37
C CYS A 16 0.57 -2.65 8.89
N ALA A 17 1.68 -3.27 9.28
CA ALA A 17 2.87 -2.55 9.72
C ALA A 17 3.66 -2.02 8.51
N LEU A 18 4.52 -1.02 8.74
CA LEU A 18 5.50 -0.59 7.75
C LEU A 18 6.42 -1.78 7.38
N GLU A 19 6.76 -1.88 6.10
CA GLU A 19 7.64 -2.94 5.56
C GLU A 19 7.10 -4.38 5.76
N SER A 20 5.80 -4.54 5.99
CA SER A 20 5.15 -5.85 6.15
C SER A 20 4.71 -6.47 4.82
N ARG A 21 4.51 -7.79 4.82
CA ARG A 21 4.01 -8.55 3.65
C ARG A 21 2.58 -8.13 3.28
N GLU A 22 1.80 -7.75 4.29
CA GLU A 22 0.41 -7.29 4.15
C GLU A 22 0.37 -5.96 3.41
N LEU A 23 1.26 -5.03 3.74
CA LEU A 23 1.41 -3.75 3.05
C LEU A 23 1.81 -3.95 1.58
N LEU A 24 2.74 -4.88 1.32
CA LEU A 24 3.18 -5.21 -0.04
C LEU A 24 2.03 -5.76 -0.88
N SER A 25 1.22 -6.64 -0.30
CA SER A 25 0.02 -7.18 -0.96
C SER A 25 -0.98 -6.08 -1.31
N LEU A 26 -1.17 -5.09 -0.42
CA LEU A 26 -2.05 -3.95 -0.68
C LEU A 26 -1.51 -3.05 -1.81
N CYS A 27 -0.20 -2.82 -1.85
CA CYS A 27 0.46 -2.11 -2.95
C CYS A 27 0.28 -2.84 -4.29
N LEU A 28 0.53 -4.14 -4.33
CA LEU A 28 0.37 -4.95 -5.56
C LEU A 28 -1.06 -4.94 -6.09
N LYS A 29 -2.06 -5.04 -5.21
CA LYS A 29 -3.49 -4.96 -5.61
C LYS A 29 -3.87 -3.61 -6.23
N LYS A 30 -3.18 -2.52 -5.86
CA LYS A 30 -3.43 -1.19 -6.43
C LYS A 30 -2.84 -1.02 -7.84
N LEU A 31 -1.90 -1.88 -8.25
CA LEU A 31 -1.29 -1.80 -9.57
C LEU A 31 -2.22 -2.34 -10.64
N LYS A 32 -2.49 -1.50 -11.64
CA LYS A 32 -3.21 -1.92 -12.85
C LYS A 32 -2.25 -2.66 -13.78
N GLY A 33 -2.73 -3.72 -14.42
CA GLY A 33 -1.98 -4.43 -15.45
C GLY A 33 -1.05 -5.54 -14.95
N LEU A 34 -1.01 -5.81 -13.64
CA LEU A 34 -0.24 -6.95 -13.10
C LEU A 34 -0.72 -8.30 -13.65
N ASN A 35 -1.99 -8.41 -14.09
CA ASN A 35 -2.52 -9.62 -14.72
C ASN A 35 -1.89 -9.96 -16.08
N ARG A 36 -1.19 -9.00 -16.72
CA ARG A 36 -0.54 -9.20 -18.03
C ARG A 36 0.92 -9.63 -17.92
N VAL A 37 1.49 -9.61 -16.72
CA VAL A 37 2.90 -9.89 -16.46
C VAL A 37 3.03 -10.87 -15.31
N LYS A 38 4.06 -11.72 -15.32
CA LYS A 38 4.32 -12.62 -14.20
C LYS A 38 5.18 -11.88 -13.17
N LEU A 39 4.66 -11.68 -11.96
CA LEU A 39 5.45 -11.11 -10.87
C LEU A 39 6.48 -12.16 -10.39
N VAL A 40 7.75 -11.76 -10.31
CA VAL A 40 8.86 -12.63 -9.90
C VAL A 40 9.26 -12.31 -8.47
N ASP A 41 9.50 -11.03 -8.20
CA ASP A 41 9.97 -10.54 -6.92
C ASP A 41 9.40 -9.15 -6.63
N ALA A 42 9.20 -8.87 -5.36
CA ALA A 42 8.74 -7.59 -4.86
C ALA A 42 9.44 -7.29 -3.53
N SER A 43 10.14 -6.16 -3.47
CA SER A 43 10.90 -5.74 -2.30
C SER A 43 10.69 -4.27 -1.99
N PHE A 44 10.73 -3.91 -0.70
CA PHE A 44 10.74 -2.52 -0.28
C PHE A 44 12.11 -1.90 -0.51
N VAL A 45 12.11 -0.67 -0.98
CA VAL A 45 13.32 0.16 -1.08
C VAL A 45 13.26 1.15 0.07
N TRP A 46 14.33 1.20 0.86
CA TRP A 46 14.43 2.15 1.96
C TRP A 46 14.21 3.58 1.46
N THR A 47 13.38 4.31 2.19
CA THR A 47 13.03 5.71 1.93
C THR A 47 13.16 6.51 3.20
N GLU A 48 13.47 7.80 3.06
CA GLU A 48 13.58 8.71 4.20
C GLU A 48 12.31 8.68 5.08
N PRO A 49 12.41 8.50 6.41
CA PRO A 49 11.26 8.34 7.32
C PRO A 49 10.24 9.49 7.28
N HIS A 50 10.68 10.70 6.94
CA HIS A 50 9.82 11.89 6.87
C HIS A 50 9.03 12.02 5.56
N SER A 51 9.42 11.28 4.52
CA SER A 51 8.91 11.52 3.16
C SER A 51 7.46 11.07 2.97
N LYS A 52 6.89 10.29 3.90
CA LYS A 52 5.57 9.62 3.77
C LYS A 52 5.42 8.89 2.43
N ARG A 53 6.54 8.44 1.87
CA ARG A 53 6.61 7.70 0.61
C ARG A 53 7.03 6.28 0.90
N ILE A 54 6.47 5.35 0.15
CA ILE A 54 6.85 3.93 0.17
C ILE A 54 7.31 3.61 -1.24
N LYS A 55 8.56 3.18 -1.40
CA LYS A 55 9.08 2.71 -2.68
C LYS A 55 9.10 1.19 -2.69
N VAL A 56 8.52 0.60 -3.73
CA VAL A 56 8.50 -0.84 -3.95
C VAL A 56 9.21 -1.13 -5.27
N LYS A 57 10.27 -1.92 -5.21
CA LYS A 57 10.94 -2.47 -6.38
C LYS A 57 10.22 -3.75 -6.80
N LEU A 58 9.83 -3.80 -8.07
CA LEU A 58 9.13 -4.92 -8.66
C LEU A 58 9.96 -5.50 -9.80
N THR A 59 10.09 -6.81 -9.79
CA THR A 59 10.68 -7.59 -10.88
C THR A 59 9.56 -8.37 -11.54
N VAL A 60 9.31 -8.10 -12.82
CA VAL A 60 8.28 -8.78 -13.60
C VAL A 60 8.88 -9.43 -14.84
N HIS A 61 8.24 -10.51 -15.27
CA HIS A 61 8.49 -11.18 -16.54
C HIS A 61 7.34 -10.88 -17.51
N GLY A 62 7.69 -10.32 -18.66
CA GLY A 62 6.79 -10.11 -19.78
C GLY A 62 7.15 -11.04 -20.94
N GLU A 63 6.15 -11.67 -21.56
CA GLU A 63 6.35 -12.43 -22.79
C GLU A 63 6.44 -11.46 -23.98
N VAL A 64 7.49 -11.57 -24.78
CA VAL A 64 7.65 -10.79 -26.01
C VAL A 64 7.35 -11.65 -27.23
N VAL A 65 7.09 -11.00 -28.37
CA VAL A 65 6.79 -11.67 -29.65
C VAL A 65 7.92 -12.64 -29.98
N GLY A 66 7.58 -13.92 -30.19
CA GLY A 66 8.55 -15.00 -30.43
C GLY A 66 8.85 -15.88 -29.22
N GLY A 67 8.11 -15.74 -28.11
CA GLY A 67 8.18 -16.67 -26.96
C GLY A 67 9.38 -16.44 -26.02
N ALA A 68 10.17 -15.38 -26.26
CA ALA A 68 11.19 -14.96 -25.31
C ALA A 68 10.54 -14.29 -24.09
N VAL A 69 11.13 -14.51 -22.91
CA VAL A 69 10.69 -13.89 -21.65
C VAL A 69 11.67 -12.77 -21.31
N LEU A 70 11.16 -11.54 -21.20
CA LEU A 70 11.95 -10.38 -20.81
C LEU A 70 11.71 -10.07 -19.34
N GLN A 71 12.80 -9.96 -18.58
CA GLN A 71 12.76 -9.50 -17.21
C GLN A 71 12.92 -7.98 -17.15
N GLN A 72 11.97 -7.32 -16.52
CA GLN A 72 12.01 -5.88 -16.30
C GLN A 72 11.91 -5.57 -14.81
N VAL A 73 12.75 -4.65 -14.37
CA VAL A 73 12.76 -4.14 -13.00
C VAL A 73 12.27 -2.69 -13.04
N PHE A 74 11.30 -2.36 -12.20
CA PHE A 74 10.83 -0.99 -12.06
C PHE A 74 10.53 -0.69 -10.59
N VAL A 75 10.63 0.60 -10.24
CA VAL A 75 10.37 1.09 -8.88
C VAL A 75 9.07 1.88 -8.91
N VAL A 76 8.11 1.47 -8.10
CA VAL A 76 6.84 2.18 -7.90
C VAL A 76 6.95 2.98 -6.61
N GLU A 77 6.59 4.26 -6.68
CA GLU A 77 6.49 5.13 -5.52
C GLU A 77 5.02 5.33 -5.13
N TYR A 78 4.70 5.04 -3.87
CA TYR A 78 3.40 5.30 -3.27
C TYR A 78 3.51 6.45 -2.28
N THR A 79 2.56 7.39 -2.32
CA THR A 79 2.44 8.44 -1.31
C THR A 79 1.38 8.05 -0.29
N VAL A 80 1.72 8.11 1.00
CA VAL A 80 0.81 7.79 2.10
C VAL A 80 0.00 9.04 2.45
N ALA A 81 -1.31 9.00 2.19
CA ALA A 81 -2.25 10.03 2.63
C ALA A 81 -2.80 9.70 4.02
N HIS A 82 -2.94 10.73 4.86
CA HIS A 82 -3.60 10.57 6.16
C HIS A 82 -5.12 10.56 5.98
N HIS A 83 -5.73 9.41 6.27
CA HIS A 83 -7.17 9.28 6.38
C HIS A 83 -7.54 8.75 7.76
N MET A 84 -8.68 9.20 8.27
CA MET A 84 -9.25 8.71 9.52
C MET A 84 -10.14 7.51 9.23
N CYS A 85 -9.96 6.45 10.00
CA CYS A 85 -10.82 5.28 9.94
C CYS A 85 -12.20 5.60 10.56
N ASP A 86 -13.27 4.92 10.14
CA ASP A 86 -14.62 5.19 10.65
C ASP A 86 -14.73 4.97 12.17
N GLU A 87 -14.01 3.99 12.70
CA GLU A 87 -13.92 3.71 14.13
C GLU A 87 -13.18 4.83 14.89
N CYS A 88 -12.14 5.38 14.27
CA CYS A 88 -11.38 6.53 14.75
C CYS A 88 -12.25 7.80 14.77
N HIS A 89 -13.09 7.97 13.75
CA HIS A 89 -14.01 9.09 13.64
C HIS A 89 -15.11 9.05 14.72
N ARG A 90 -15.65 7.85 15.01
CA ARG A 90 -16.68 7.67 16.05
C ARG A 90 -16.16 7.90 17.46
N SER A 91 -14.93 7.46 17.75
CA SER A 91 -14.31 7.64 19.06
C SER A 91 -13.99 9.10 19.38
N GLU A 92 -13.54 9.89 18.39
CA GLU A 92 -13.36 11.33 18.55
C GLU A 92 -14.68 12.07 18.78
N ALA A 93 -15.74 11.70 18.05
CA ALA A 93 -17.08 12.29 18.24
C ALA A 93 -17.64 12.04 19.64
N LYS A 94 -17.44 10.84 20.20
CA LYS A 94 -17.92 10.50 21.56
C LYS A 94 -17.15 11.27 22.65
N LYS A 95 -15.83 11.43 22.48
CA LYS A 95 -14.96 12.12 23.44
C LYS A 95 -15.26 13.63 23.56
N LEU A 96 -15.77 14.25 22.49
CA LEU A 96 -16.15 15.66 22.47
C LEU A 96 -17.46 15.92 23.22
N LEU A 97 -18.36 14.94 23.23
CA LEU A 97 -19.65 15.04 23.93
C LEU A 97 -19.50 14.85 25.44
N GLU A 98 -18.57 13.99 25.88
CA GLU A 98 -18.30 13.74 27.30
C GLU A 98 -17.54 14.88 28.00
N SER A 99 -16.88 15.78 27.27
CA SER A 99 -16.13 16.90 27.86
C SER A 99 -16.94 18.20 28.00
N ILE A 100 -18.22 18.19 27.62
CA ILE A 100 -19.14 19.35 27.69
C ILE A 100 -20.14 19.19 28.84
N CYS A 101 -20.15 18.04 29.53
CA CYS A 101 -20.83 17.81 30.80
C CYS A 101 -19.81 17.78 31.95
#